data_AF-A0ABD2Z9S9-F1
#
_entry.id   AF-A0ABD2Z9S9-F1
#
_cell.length_a   1.000
_cell.length_b   1.000
_cell.length_c   1.000
_cell.angle_alpha   90.00
_cell.angle_beta   90.00
_cell.angle_gamma   90.00
#
_symmetry.space_group_name_H-M   'P 1'
#
loop_
_entity.id
_entity.type
_entity.pdbx_description
1 polymer ?
#
loop_
_entity_poly.entity_id
_entity_poly.type
_entity_poly.pdbx_seq_one_letter_code
_entity_poly.pdbx_strand_id
1 'polypeptide(L)'
;MAVQYKIPDYVHISQDCRQLLSRIFVANPARRITIKDIKTHPWFLKNLPRELTDPAQAVYYRKDNPTFSLQSVEEITKIVAEAKTPAPASCSIGGFGWGGQGDEEKEDVEGEVEEDEDEDEEDEYDQQVKKAQESGEVHLS
;
A
#
# COMPACT_ATOMS: atom_id res chain seq x y z
N MET A 1 27.34 -5.22 -14.02
CA MET A 1 28.08 -5.82 -12.88
C MET A 1 27.26 -6.99 -12.34
N ALA A 2 27.87 -8.16 -12.18
CA ALA A 2 27.23 -9.31 -11.54
C ALA A 2 27.38 -9.19 -10.02
N VAL A 3 26.36 -9.60 -9.26
CA VAL A 3 26.42 -9.62 -7.78
C VAL A 3 27.29 -10.79 -7.35
N GLN A 4 28.14 -10.59 -6.34
CA GLN A 4 28.95 -11.67 -5.76
C GLN A 4 28.16 -12.36 -4.64
N TYR A 5 27.86 -13.64 -4.82
CA TYR A 5 27.24 -14.49 -3.80
C TYR A 5 27.74 -15.93 -3.96
N LYS A 6 27.75 -16.71 -2.87
CA LYS A 6 28.09 -18.14 -2.89
C LYS A 6 27.05 -18.91 -2.09
N ILE A 7 26.61 -20.05 -2.65
CA ILE A 7 25.82 -21.03 -1.91
C ILE A 7 26.81 -21.99 -1.25
N PRO A 8 26.82 -22.11 0.08
CA PRO A 8 27.75 -23.00 0.78
C PRO A 8 27.61 -24.47 0.35
N ASP A 9 28.71 -25.22 0.39
CA ASP A 9 28.77 -26.57 -0.16
C ASP A 9 27.92 -27.59 0.63
N TYR A 10 27.65 -27.29 1.91
CA TYR A 10 26.75 -28.08 2.76
C TYR A 10 25.27 -27.88 2.43
N VAL A 11 24.90 -26.88 1.61
CA VAL A 11 23.52 -26.62 1.22
C VAL A 11 23.26 -27.22 -0.16
N HIS A 12 22.54 -28.34 -0.18
CA HIS A 12 22.14 -28.99 -1.42
C HIS A 12 20.83 -28.38 -1.95
N ILE A 13 20.93 -27.63 -3.03
CA ILE A 13 19.79 -27.12 -3.78
C ILE A 13 19.77 -27.68 -5.20
N SER A 14 18.58 -27.82 -5.77
CA SER A 14 18.41 -28.28 -7.15
C SER A 14 19.00 -27.30 -8.17
N GLN A 15 19.28 -27.79 -9.38
CA GLN A 15 19.79 -26.96 -10.46
C GLN A 15 18.80 -25.83 -10.81
N ASP A 16 17.50 -26.12 -10.86
CA ASP A 16 16.48 -25.12 -11.13
C ASP A 16 16.45 -24.03 -10.04
N CYS A 17 16.71 -24.38 -8.78
CA CYS A 17 16.84 -23.41 -7.69
C CYS A 17 18.03 -22.48 -7.91
N ARG A 18 19.20 -23.03 -8.28
CA ARG A 18 20.41 -22.24 -8.61
C ARG A 18 20.15 -21.30 -9.77
N GLN A 19 19.45 -21.77 -10.80
CA GLN A 19 19.07 -20.96 -11.96
C GLN A 19 18.11 -19.84 -11.58
N LEU A 20 17.12 -20.10 -10.74
CA LEU A 20 16.19 -19.08 -10.30
C LEU A 20 16.90 -17.98 -9.51
N LEU A 21 17.74 -18.37 -8.53
CA LEU A 21 18.51 -17.43 -7.72
C LEU A 21 19.46 -16.58 -8.56
N SER A 22 20.11 -17.14 -9.57
CA SER A 22 21.03 -16.37 -10.44
C SER A 22 20.31 -15.33 -11.29
N ARG A 23 19.03 -15.53 -11.61
CA ARG A 23 18.20 -14.56 -12.33
C ARG A 23 17.56 -13.51 -11.41
N ILE A 24 17.40 -13.81 -10.11
CA ILE A 24 16.91 -12.86 -9.09
C ILE A 24 18.04 -11.94 -8.62
N PHE A 25 19.22 -12.51 -8.29
CA PHE A 25 20.37 -11.75 -7.78
C PHE A 25 21.17 -11.08 -8.90
N VAL A 26 20.49 -10.22 -9.65
CA VAL A 26 21.04 -9.38 -10.71
C VAL A 26 21.03 -7.92 -10.26
N ALA A 27 22.18 -7.26 -10.35
CA ALA A 27 22.35 -5.86 -9.92
C ALA A 27 21.53 -4.89 -10.77
N ASN A 28 21.43 -5.14 -12.07
CA ASN A 28 20.61 -4.33 -12.97
C ASN A 28 19.13 -4.76 -12.88
N PRO A 29 18.21 -3.91 -12.41
CA PRO A 29 16.79 -4.25 -12.29
C PRO A 29 16.14 -4.56 -13.64
N ALA A 30 16.55 -3.89 -14.72
CA ALA A 30 16.00 -4.12 -16.06
C ALA A 30 16.35 -5.52 -16.63
N ARG A 31 17.35 -6.20 -16.06
CA ARG A 31 17.76 -7.56 -16.44
C ARG A 31 17.33 -8.61 -15.42
N ARG A 32 16.72 -8.21 -14.31
CA ARG A 32 16.25 -9.12 -13.26
C ARG A 32 15.01 -9.85 -13.76
N ILE A 33 14.88 -11.13 -13.40
CA ILE A 33 13.69 -11.92 -13.74
C ILE A 33 12.41 -11.24 -13.23
N THR A 34 11.37 -11.22 -14.06
CA THR A 34 10.07 -10.65 -13.70
C THR A 34 9.25 -11.64 -12.87
N ILE A 35 8.23 -11.15 -12.14
CA ILE A 35 7.30 -12.03 -11.42
C ILE A 35 6.61 -13.02 -12.36
N LYS A 36 6.25 -12.58 -13.58
CA LYS A 36 5.64 -13.44 -14.60
C LYS A 36 6.58 -14.60 -14.98
N ASP A 37 7.87 -14.32 -15.14
CA ASP A 37 8.87 -15.34 -15.47
C ASP A 37 9.21 -16.25 -14.27
N ILE A 38 9.08 -15.75 -13.04
CA ILE A 38 9.18 -16.57 -11.83
C ILE A 38 8.01 -17.55 -11.77
N LYS A 39 6.77 -17.09 -12.03
CA LYS A 39 5.57 -17.93 -12.00
C LYS A 39 5.60 -19.06 -13.02
N THR A 40 6.33 -18.90 -14.12
CA THR A 40 6.52 -19.95 -15.15
C THR A 40 7.77 -20.81 -14.92
N HIS A 41 8.60 -20.49 -13.92
CA HIS A 41 9.85 -21.19 -13.68
C HIS A 41 9.60 -22.61 -13.13
N PRO A 42 10.30 -23.66 -13.63
CA PRO A 42 10.09 -25.05 -13.20
C PRO A 42 10.20 -25.25 -11.68
N TRP A 43 11.15 -24.55 -11.05
CA TRP A 43 11.31 -24.58 -9.59
C TRP A 43 10.09 -24.04 -8.83
N PHE A 44 9.43 -23.00 -9.35
CA PHE A 44 8.25 -22.39 -8.73
C PHE A 44 6.99 -23.26 -8.93
N LEU A 45 6.86 -23.86 -10.11
CA LEU A 45 5.72 -24.74 -10.43
C LEU A 45 5.80 -26.10 -9.73
N LYS A 46 6.98 -26.51 -9.29
CA LYS A 46 7.17 -27.80 -8.61
C LYS A 46 6.44 -27.80 -7.26
N ASN A 47 5.46 -28.68 -7.14
CA ASN A 47 4.62 -28.83 -5.93
C ASN A 47 3.87 -27.54 -5.55
N LEU A 48 3.54 -26.68 -6.51
CA LEU A 48 2.73 -25.49 -6.25
C LEU A 48 1.29 -25.92 -5.92
N PRO A 49 0.76 -25.57 -4.72
CA PRO A 49 -0.63 -25.83 -4.37
C PRO A 49 -1.60 -25.21 -5.40
N ARG A 50 -2.68 -25.92 -5.71
CA ARG A 50 -3.65 -25.49 -6.73
C ARG A 50 -4.26 -24.14 -6.37
N GLU A 51 -4.44 -23.88 -5.09
CA GLU A 51 -5.02 -22.65 -4.53
C GLU A 51 -4.15 -21.42 -4.82
N LEU A 52 -2.84 -21.61 -4.97
CA LEU A 52 -1.87 -20.55 -5.27
C LEU A 52 -1.65 -20.34 -6.78
N THR A 53 -2.30 -21.14 -7.62
CA THR A 53 -2.22 -20.95 -9.07
C THR A 53 -2.95 -19.67 -9.48
N ASP A 54 -2.46 -19.01 -10.53
CA ASP A 54 -3.08 -17.81 -11.10
C ASP A 54 -4.60 -17.93 -11.32
N PRO A 55 -5.17 -19.02 -11.88
CA PRO A 55 -6.61 -19.15 -12.03
C PRO A 55 -7.35 -19.22 -10.68
N ALA A 56 -6.79 -19.88 -9.67
CA ALA A 56 -7.43 -19.97 -8.35
C ALA A 56 -7.41 -18.63 -7.62
N GLN A 57 -6.26 -17.93 -7.67
CA GLN A 57 -6.13 -16.58 -7.12
C GLN A 57 -7.05 -15.58 -7.85
N ALA A 58 -7.14 -15.66 -9.18
CA ALA A 58 -8.03 -14.80 -9.96
C ALA A 58 -9.51 -14.96 -9.58
N VAL A 59 -9.94 -16.17 -9.20
CA VAL A 59 -11.30 -16.40 -8.68
C VAL A 59 -11.48 -15.79 -7.29
N TYR A 60 -10.47 -15.89 -6.44
CA TYR A 60 -10.50 -15.34 -5.08
C TYR A 60 -10.58 -13.81 -5.10
N TYR A 61 -9.71 -13.12 -5.86
CA TYR A 61 -9.69 -11.65 -5.93
C TYR A 61 -10.73 -11.04 -6.89
N ARG A 62 -11.70 -11.81 -7.40
CA ARG A 62 -12.79 -11.22 -8.19
C ARG A 62 -13.58 -10.27 -7.29
N LYS A 63 -13.82 -9.05 -7.79
CA LYS A 63 -14.61 -8.02 -7.10
C LYS A 63 -16.00 -8.51 -6.67
N ASP A 64 -16.58 -9.41 -7.46
CA ASP A 64 -17.91 -9.99 -7.21
C ASP A 64 -17.86 -11.25 -6.32
N ASN A 65 -16.69 -11.62 -5.78
CA ASN A 65 -16.56 -12.77 -4.90
C ASN A 65 -16.91 -12.37 -3.45
N PRO A 66 -18.07 -12.78 -2.91
CA PRO A 66 -18.47 -12.43 -1.54
C PRO A 66 -17.56 -13.03 -0.46
N THR A 67 -16.67 -13.95 -0.82
CA THR A 67 -15.66 -14.53 0.09
C THR A 67 -14.45 -13.61 0.27
N PHE A 68 -14.20 -12.68 -0.65
CA PHE A 68 -13.01 -11.83 -0.64
C PHE A 68 -13.14 -10.63 0.30
N SER A 69 -14.24 -9.90 0.17
CA SER A 69 -14.61 -8.81 1.06
C SER A 69 -16.12 -8.76 1.16
N LEU A 70 -16.64 -8.78 2.38
CA LEU A 70 -18.05 -8.53 2.64
C LEU A 70 -18.38 -7.03 2.57
N GLN A 71 -17.35 -6.18 2.64
CA GLN A 71 -17.48 -4.73 2.70
C GLN A 71 -17.29 -4.12 1.31
N SER A 72 -18.20 -3.22 0.91
CA SER A 72 -18.09 -2.49 -0.35
C SER A 72 -17.03 -1.38 -0.25
N VAL A 73 -16.56 -0.90 -1.40
CA VAL A 73 -15.57 0.20 -1.45
C VAL A 73 -16.14 1.47 -0.81
N GLU A 74 -17.44 1.71 -1.00
CA GLU A 74 -18.18 2.86 -0.46
C GLU A 74 -18.30 2.79 1.07
N GLU A 75 -18.48 1.60 1.63
CA GLU A 75 -18.54 1.41 3.08
C GLU A 75 -17.14 1.57 3.71
N ILE A 76 -16.10 1.04 3.06
CA ILE A 76 -14.70 1.24 3.49
C ILE A 76 -14.36 2.74 3.50
N THR A 77 -14.67 3.48 2.43
CA THR A 77 -14.37 4.92 2.36
C THR A 77 -15.16 5.72 3.38
N LYS A 78 -16.42 5.32 3.67
CA LYS A 78 -17.22 5.92 4.74
C LYS A 78 -16.58 5.72 6.12
N ILE A 79 -16.16 4.50 6.46
CA ILE A 79 -15.51 4.22 7.75
C ILE A 79 -14.19 4.99 7.88
N VAL A 80 -13.40 5.04 6.82
CA VAL A 80 -12.15 5.83 6.80
C VAL A 80 -12.43 7.31 6.98
N ALA A 81 -13.48 7.85 6.34
CA ALA A 81 -13.88 9.25 6.51
C ALA A 81 -14.36 9.55 7.94
N GLU A 82 -15.16 8.66 8.53
CA GLU A 82 -15.61 8.76 9.91
C GLU A 82 -14.43 8.73 10.89
N ALA A 83 -13.47 7.81 10.69
CA ALA A 83 -12.30 7.66 11.55
C ALA A 83 -11.31 8.83 11.50
N LYS A 84 -11.39 9.69 10.47
CA LYS A 84 -10.62 10.95 10.40
C LYS A 84 -11.13 12.01 11.38
N THR A 85 -12.38 11.90 11.81
CA THR A 85 -12.91 12.83 12.82
C THR A 85 -12.46 12.36 14.21
N PRO A 86 -11.74 13.19 14.97
CA PRO A 86 -11.41 12.83 16.35
C PRO A 86 -12.71 12.66 17.13
N ALA A 87 -12.72 11.71 18.07
CA ALA A 87 -13.88 11.52 18.93
C ALA A 87 -14.29 12.87 19.53
N PRO A 88 -15.58 13.25 19.48
CA PRO A 88 -16.02 14.43 20.21
C PRO A 88 -15.57 14.23 21.65
N ALA A 89 -14.82 15.19 22.18
CA ALA A 89 -14.46 15.21 23.59
C ALA A 89 -15.75 15.32 24.39
N SER A 90 -16.40 14.20 24.70
CA SER A 90 -17.60 14.19 25.50
C SER A 90 -17.48 13.14 26.59
N CYS A 91 -17.71 13.63 27.80
CA CYS A 91 -17.72 12.93 29.07
C CYS A 91 -16.32 12.66 29.61
N SER A 92 -15.87 13.60 30.46
CA SER A 92 -15.11 13.25 31.66
C SER A 92 -15.66 11.94 32.21
N ILE A 93 -14.92 10.85 32.04
CA ILE A 93 -15.27 9.58 32.64
C ILE A 93 -15.01 9.77 34.14
N GLY A 94 -16.06 10.21 34.84
CA GLY A 94 -16.08 10.24 36.29
C GLY A 94 -15.92 8.81 36.77
N GLY A 95 -14.73 8.44 37.21
CA GLY A 95 -14.50 7.21 37.95
C GLY A 95 -13.74 6.11 37.22
N PHE A 96 -12.56 6.39 36.65
CA PHE A 96 -11.47 5.42 36.65
C PHE A 96 -10.12 6.12 36.87
N GLY A 97 -9.87 6.46 38.15
CA GLY A 97 -8.62 6.32 38.90
C GLY A 97 -7.26 6.80 38.39
N TRP A 98 -7.10 7.43 37.22
CA TRP A 98 -5.80 7.92 36.77
C TRP A 98 -5.76 9.42 37.05
N GLY A 99 -5.43 9.69 38.31
CA GLY A 99 -5.47 11.00 38.93
C GLY A 99 -4.44 11.99 38.39
N GLY A 100 -4.81 13.25 38.50
CA GLY A 100 -3.95 14.39 38.21
C GLY A 100 -4.76 15.67 38.28
N GLN A 101 -5.20 16.00 39.49
CA GLN A 101 -5.87 17.25 39.80
C GLN A 101 -4.89 18.43 39.62
N GLY A 102 -5.32 19.42 38.84
CA GLY A 102 -4.61 20.67 38.60
C GLY A 102 -5.57 21.62 37.91
N ASP A 103 -6.52 22.14 38.68
CA ASP A 103 -7.19 23.40 38.40
C ASP A 103 -6.10 24.48 38.41
N GLU A 104 -6.05 25.36 37.40
CA GLU A 104 -5.70 26.77 37.55
C GLU A 104 -5.64 27.47 36.18
N GLU A 105 -6.61 28.37 36.01
CA GLU A 105 -6.47 29.69 35.41
C GLU A 105 -6.59 29.86 33.88
N LYS A 106 -7.59 30.69 33.55
CA LYS A 106 -7.76 31.38 32.28
C LYS A 106 -6.62 32.39 32.14
N GLU A 107 -5.86 32.31 31.05
CA GLU A 107 -5.19 33.47 30.48
C GLU A 107 -5.61 33.62 29.03
N ASP A 108 -6.31 34.72 28.76
CA ASP A 108 -6.53 35.26 27.43
C ASP A 108 -5.17 35.59 26.80
N VAL A 109 -4.78 34.85 25.75
CA VAL A 109 -3.69 35.24 24.86
C VAL A 109 -4.30 35.54 23.51
N GLU A 110 -4.65 36.82 23.31
CA GLU A 110 -4.76 37.42 21.98
C GLU A 110 -3.37 37.34 21.34
N GLY A 111 -3.17 36.30 20.51
CA GLY A 111 -2.04 36.18 19.61
C GLY A 111 -2.58 36.13 18.19
N GLU A 112 -2.53 37.26 17.50
CA GLU A 112 -2.74 37.35 16.06
C GLU A 112 -1.77 36.38 15.38
N VAL A 113 -2.30 35.27 14.86
CA VAL A 113 -1.55 34.43 13.92
C VAL A 113 -1.95 34.92 12.55
N GLU A 114 -1.03 35.68 11.96
CA GLU A 114 -1.03 36.11 10.55
C GLU A 114 -1.48 34.95 9.66
N GLU A 115 -2.48 35.21 8.83
CA GLU A 115 -2.89 34.34 7.75
C GLU A 115 -1.74 34.28 6.73
N ASP A 116 -0.91 33.23 6.80
CA ASP A 116 -0.06 32.86 5.67
C ASP A 116 -1.02 32.43 4.53
N GLU A 117 -1.27 33.36 3.61
CA GLU A 117 -1.82 33.05 2.28
C GLU A 117 -0.81 32.13 1.58
N ASP A 118 -0.97 30.82 1.74
CA ASP A 118 -0.34 29.85 0.85
C ASP A 118 -0.89 30.14 -0.57
N GLU A 119 -0.13 30.89 -1.36
CA GLU A 119 -0.33 31.03 -2.79
C GLU A 119 -0.42 29.61 -3.36
N ASP A 120 -1.59 29.23 -3.86
CA ASP A 120 -1.82 27.99 -4.59
C ASP A 120 -0.84 27.92 -5.79
N GLU A 121 0.36 27.39 -5.59
CA GLU A 121 1.15 26.80 -6.66
C GLU A 121 0.35 25.59 -7.13
N GLU A 122 -0.56 25.84 -8.08
CA GLU A 122 -1.28 24.81 -8.81
C GLU A 122 -0.21 23.96 -9.51
N ASP A 123 0.22 22.90 -8.83
CA ASP A 123 1.33 22.03 -9.24
C ASP A 123 1.13 21.64 -10.70
N GLU A 124 2.22 21.53 -11.47
CA GLU A 124 2.22 21.10 -12.88
C GLU A 124 1.34 19.84 -13.11
N TYR A 125 1.19 19.03 -12.06
CA TYR A 125 0.31 17.88 -11.98
C TYR A 125 -1.19 18.20 -12.10
N ASP A 126 -1.70 19.20 -11.39
CA ASP A 126 -3.12 19.56 -11.43
C ASP A 126 -3.49 20.18 -12.78
N GLN A 127 -2.54 20.92 -13.39
CA GLN A 127 -2.72 21.50 -14.71
C GLN A 127 -2.79 20.41 -15.81
N GLN A 128 -1.96 19.36 -15.74
CA GLN A 128 -2.04 18.24 -16.70
C GLN A 128 -3.31 17.39 -16.50
N VAL A 129 -3.80 17.25 -15.27
CA VAL A 129 -5.03 16.50 -14.98
C VAL A 129 -6.25 17.23 -15.55
N LYS A 130 -6.37 18.54 -15.32
CA LYS A 130 -7.45 19.36 -15.89
C LYS A 130 -7.44 19.33 -17.42
N LYS A 131 -6.26 19.46 -18.03
CA LYS A 131 -6.10 19.42 -19.50
C LYS A 131 -6.50 18.06 -20.09
N ALA A 132 -6.19 16.96 -19.41
CA ALA A 132 -6.57 15.62 -19.84
C ALA A 132 -8.10 15.41 -19.74
N GLN A 133 -8.75 15.97 -18.71
CA GLN A 133 -10.20 15.92 -18.56
C GLN A 133 -10.93 16.78 -19.59
N GLU A 134 -10.37 17.94 -19.95
CA GLU A 134 -10.94 18.86 -20.92
C GLU A 134 -10.75 18.41 -22.38
N SER A 135 -9.69 17.63 -22.65
CA SER A 135 -9.38 17.14 -24.01
C SER A 135 -10.22 15.92 -24.44
N GLY A 136 -10.99 15.29 -23.55
CA GLY A 136 -11.96 14.25 -23.90
C GLY A 136 -11.41 12.99 -24.61
N GLU A 137 -10.10 12.85 -24.80
CA GLU A 137 -9.46 11.69 -25.45
C GLU A 137 -8.98 10.68 -24.40
N VAL A 138 -9.90 9.84 -23.93
CA VAL A 138 -9.55 8.55 -23.32
C VAL A 138 -9.57 7.49 -24.42
N HIS A 139 -8.42 7.29 -25.05
CA HIS A 139 -8.20 6.15 -25.94
C HIS A 139 -7.97 4.90 -25.09
N LEU A 140 -9.05 4.16 -24.84
CA LEU A 140 -8.98 2.78 -24.37
C LEU A 140 -8.84 1.88 -25.61
N SER A 141 -7.66 1.31 -25.82
CA SER A 141 -7.43 0.15 -26.68
C SER A 141 -6.89 -1.01 -25.85
#